data_AF-A0A2G9N7Q1-F1
#
_entry.id   AF-A0A2G9N7Q1-F1
#
_cell.length_a   1.000
_cell.length_b   1.000
_cell.length_c   1.000
_cell.angle_alpha   90.00
_cell.angle_beta   90.00
_cell.angle_gamma   90.00
#
_symmetry.space_group_name_H-M   'P 1'
#
loop_
_entity.id
_entity.type
_entity.pdbx_description
1 polymer ?
#
loop_
_entity_poly.entity_id
_entity_poly.type
_entity_poly.pdbx_seq_one_letter_code
_entity_poly.pdbx_strand_id
1 'polypeptide(L)'
;MRNKHIFMAILTMVFLPKSVFADVVMPISLLTMPLIPLIVLAEFIVFWIARRIIRFDAKLYMLLLAVFLANILTSALGTVFPLYKSASQNMIHLGEAFALSVLVEWGIYELFFRKKIDKKALFVVSLGGNVITYLFIVWFFMF
;
A
#
# COMPACT_ATOMS: atom_id res chain seq x y z
N MET A 1 -17.87 23.86 22.22
CA MET A 1 -18.80 23.08 21.38
C MET A 1 -18.25 22.74 19.98
N ARG A 2 -17.27 23.48 19.43
CA ARG A 2 -16.69 23.28 18.08
C ARG A 2 -16.06 21.90 17.79
N ASN A 3 -15.45 21.26 18.80
CA ASN A 3 -14.73 19.99 18.60
C ASN A 3 -15.64 18.75 18.47
N LYS A 4 -16.88 18.82 18.98
CA LYS A 4 -17.83 17.69 18.92
C LYS A 4 -18.35 17.46 17.49
N HIS A 5 -18.49 18.53 16.71
CA HIS A 5 -18.93 18.46 15.31
C HIS A 5 -17.84 17.92 14.39
N ILE A 6 -16.55 18.25 14.63
CA ILE A 6 -15.43 17.69 13.88
C ILE A 6 -15.28 16.20 14.19
N PHE A 7 -15.38 15.81 15.47
CA PHE A 7 -15.33 14.40 15.86
C PHE A 7 -16.50 13.60 15.27
N MET A 8 -17.72 14.15 15.29
CA MET A 8 -18.89 13.53 14.64
C MET A 8 -18.76 13.48 13.12
N ALA A 9 -18.17 14.49 12.47
CA ALA A 9 -17.91 14.50 11.02
C ALA A 9 -16.85 13.47 10.61
N ILE A 10 -15.80 13.30 11.41
CA ILE A 10 -14.80 12.24 11.23
C ILE A 10 -15.45 10.88 11.46
N LEU A 11 -16.27 10.71 12.50
CA LEU A 11 -17.01 9.47 12.72
C LEU A 11 -18.00 9.19 11.58
N THR A 12 -18.72 10.18 11.08
CA THR A 12 -19.64 9.98 9.95
C THR A 12 -18.87 9.67 8.67
N MET A 13 -17.72 10.28 8.39
CA MET A 13 -16.85 9.87 7.28
C MET A 13 -16.26 8.46 7.44
N VAL A 14 -16.06 7.99 8.68
CA VAL A 14 -15.57 6.64 8.97
C VAL A 14 -16.69 5.58 8.94
N PHE A 15 -17.95 5.97 9.22
CA PHE A 15 -19.08 5.04 9.34
C PHE A 15 -20.13 5.09 8.21
N LEU A 16 -20.28 6.19 7.46
CA LEU A 16 -21.06 6.21 6.20
C LEU A 16 -20.54 5.29 5.08
N PRO A 17 -19.22 5.01 4.93
CA PRO A 17 -18.74 4.26 3.78
C PRO A 17 -19.12 2.77 3.85
N LYS A 18 -19.62 2.26 4.99
CA LYS A 18 -19.88 0.82 5.17
C LYS A 18 -20.82 0.18 4.14
N SER A 19 -21.70 0.94 3.51
CA SER A 19 -22.65 0.40 2.52
C SER A 19 -22.27 0.66 1.05
N VAL A 20 -21.28 1.51 0.77
CA VAL A 20 -20.84 1.85 -0.60
C VAL A 20 -19.36 1.52 -0.85
N PHE A 21 -18.53 1.52 0.19
CA PHE A 21 -17.10 1.17 0.08
C PHE A 21 -16.80 -0.32 0.20
N ALA A 22 -17.73 -1.14 0.72
CA ALA A 22 -17.52 -2.59 0.82
C ALA A 22 -17.36 -3.25 -0.57
N ASP A 23 -17.92 -2.65 -1.62
CA ASP A 23 -17.74 -3.10 -3.01
C ASP A 23 -16.49 -2.50 -3.68
N VAL A 24 -15.92 -1.43 -3.13
CA VAL A 24 -14.89 -0.60 -3.77
C VAL A 24 -13.49 -0.83 -3.19
N VAL A 25 -13.38 -1.13 -1.90
CA VAL A 25 -12.09 -1.31 -1.24
C VAL A 25 -11.65 -2.76 -1.39
N MET A 26 -11.40 -3.16 -2.63
CA MET A 26 -10.88 -4.48 -2.90
C MET A 26 -9.39 -4.53 -2.55
N PRO A 27 -8.96 -5.58 -1.85
CA PRO A 27 -7.56 -5.92 -1.72
C PRO A 27 -7.00 -6.29 -3.08
N ILE A 28 -5.67 -6.15 -3.20
CA ILE A 28 -4.89 -6.52 -4.37
C ILE A 28 -5.20 -7.99 -4.74
N SER A 29 -6.08 -8.16 -5.70
CA SER A 29 -6.64 -9.45 -6.14
C SER A 29 -6.85 -9.38 -7.66
N LEU A 30 -7.41 -10.43 -8.26
CA LEU A 30 -7.66 -10.52 -9.72
C LEU A 30 -8.29 -9.25 -10.33
N LEU A 31 -9.07 -8.49 -9.56
CA LEU A 31 -9.68 -7.22 -10.00
C LEU A 31 -8.66 -6.09 -10.25
N THR A 32 -7.63 -5.97 -9.41
CA THR A 32 -6.61 -4.92 -9.51
C THR A 32 -5.41 -5.36 -10.35
N MET A 33 -5.42 -6.59 -10.88
CA MET A 33 -4.36 -7.12 -11.73
C MET A 33 -4.03 -6.20 -12.93
N PRO A 34 -5.01 -5.57 -13.61
CA PRO A 34 -4.74 -4.59 -14.67
C PRO A 34 -4.08 -3.30 -14.17
N LEU A 35 -4.22 -2.97 -12.89
CA LEU A 35 -3.64 -1.78 -12.26
C LEU A 35 -2.20 -2.01 -11.77
N ILE A 36 -1.70 -3.25 -11.74
CA ILE A 36 -0.34 -3.59 -11.28
C ILE A 36 0.74 -2.69 -11.95
N PRO A 37 0.74 -2.45 -13.27
CA PRO A 37 1.73 -1.58 -13.89
C PRO A 37 1.74 -0.16 -13.32
N LEU A 38 0.56 0.37 -12.99
CA LEU A 38 0.39 1.72 -12.46
C LEU A 38 0.73 1.79 -10.96
N ILE A 39 0.38 0.76 -10.21
CA ILE A 39 0.78 0.58 -8.80
C ILE A 39 2.32 0.54 -8.70
N VAL A 40 2.96 -0.32 -9.51
CA VAL A 40 4.42 -0.43 -9.56
C VAL A 40 5.06 0.92 -9.93
N LEU A 41 4.46 1.66 -10.86
CA LEU A 41 4.95 2.99 -11.22
C LEU A 41 4.82 3.99 -10.06
N ALA A 42 3.68 4.03 -9.38
CA ALA A 42 3.44 4.90 -8.24
C ALA A 42 4.46 4.63 -7.11
N GLU A 43 4.63 3.37 -6.73
CA GLU A 43 5.59 2.98 -5.69
C GLU A 43 7.05 3.19 -6.11
N PHE A 44 7.37 2.96 -7.39
CA PHE A 44 8.68 3.29 -7.92
C PHE A 44 8.99 4.77 -7.80
N ILE A 45 8.03 5.66 -8.09
CA ILE A 45 8.20 7.11 -7.93
C ILE A 45 8.43 7.44 -6.45
N VAL A 46 7.67 6.86 -5.53
CA VAL A 46 7.86 7.05 -4.08
C VAL A 46 9.26 6.63 -3.65
N PHE A 47 9.70 5.44 -4.04
CA PHE A 47 11.01 4.93 -3.66
C PHE A 47 12.14 5.76 -4.33
N TRP A 48 11.94 6.19 -5.57
CA TRP A 48 12.89 7.04 -6.26
C TRP A 48 13.04 8.42 -5.59
N ILE A 49 11.93 9.04 -5.17
CA ILE A 49 11.96 10.29 -4.39
C ILE A 49 12.63 10.03 -3.04
N ALA A 50 12.26 8.96 -2.34
CA ALA A 50 12.85 8.59 -1.06
C ALA A 50 14.37 8.36 -1.18
N ARG A 51 14.85 7.80 -2.29
CA ARG A 51 16.29 7.70 -2.59
C ARG A 51 16.98 9.06 -2.59
N ARG A 52 16.35 10.09 -3.14
CA ARG A 52 16.91 11.45 -3.16
C ARG A 52 16.95 12.07 -1.77
N ILE A 53 15.92 11.81 -0.95
CA ILE A 53 15.80 12.33 0.42
C ILE A 53 16.79 11.62 1.36
N ILE A 54 16.82 10.29 1.33
CA ILE A 54 17.67 9.44 2.19
C ILE A 54 19.14 9.42 1.68
N ARG A 55 19.37 9.85 0.44
CA ARG A 55 20.69 9.97 -0.21
C ARG A 55 21.49 8.67 -0.26
N PHE A 56 20.83 7.55 -0.57
CA PHE A 56 21.53 6.27 -0.76
C PHE A 56 21.82 5.98 -2.25
N ASP A 57 22.91 5.26 -2.49
CA ASP A 57 23.30 4.91 -3.86
C ASP A 57 22.77 3.54 -4.29
N ALA A 58 21.67 3.55 -5.05
CA ALA A 58 21.16 2.39 -5.76
C ALA A 58 20.88 2.71 -7.23
N LYS A 59 21.19 1.75 -8.09
CA LYS A 59 20.90 1.83 -9.52
C LYS A 59 19.38 1.78 -9.72
N LEU A 60 18.85 2.57 -10.67
CA LEU A 60 17.41 2.70 -10.90
C LEU A 60 16.73 1.36 -11.20
N TYR A 61 17.36 0.50 -11.99
CA TYR A 61 16.82 -0.83 -12.29
C TYR A 61 16.68 -1.72 -11.06
N MET A 62 17.52 -1.54 -10.02
CA MET A 62 17.38 -2.30 -8.78
C MET A 62 16.19 -1.82 -7.95
N LEU A 63 15.90 -0.52 -7.95
CA LEU A 63 14.68 0.01 -7.33
C LEU A 63 13.44 -0.53 -8.02
N LEU A 64 13.41 -0.46 -9.36
CA LEU A 64 12.29 -0.95 -10.15
C LEU A 64 12.09 -2.45 -9.94
N LEU A 65 13.16 -3.24 -9.96
CA LEU A 65 13.09 -4.69 -9.71
C LEU A 65 12.57 -4.99 -8.30
N ALA A 66 13.04 -4.27 -7.28
CA ALA A 66 12.59 -4.48 -5.92
C ALA A 66 11.09 -4.17 -5.76
N VAL A 67 10.62 -3.03 -6.28
CA VAL A 67 9.20 -2.65 -6.26
C VAL A 67 8.35 -3.66 -7.04
N PHE A 68 8.80 -4.06 -8.23
CA PHE A 68 8.09 -5.03 -9.06
C PHE A 68 7.95 -6.38 -8.34
N LEU A 69 9.05 -6.93 -7.81
CA LEU A 69 9.01 -8.19 -7.06
C LEU A 69 8.14 -8.08 -5.80
N ALA A 70 8.18 -6.94 -5.13
CA ALA A 70 7.37 -6.70 -3.96
C ALA A 70 5.89 -6.73 -4.27
N ASN A 71 5.47 -6.08 -5.35
CA ASN A 71 4.10 -6.09 -5.83
C ASN A 71 3.63 -7.46 -6.33
N ILE A 72 4.49 -8.22 -7.02
CA ILE A 72 4.15 -9.59 -7.43
C ILE A 72 3.95 -10.49 -6.21
N LEU A 73 4.83 -10.38 -5.22
CA LEU A 73 4.75 -11.19 -4.00
C LEU A 73 3.56 -10.79 -3.12
N THR A 74 3.29 -9.51 -2.90
CA THR A 74 2.10 -9.06 -2.18
C THR A 74 0.82 -9.46 -2.90
N SER A 75 0.77 -9.38 -4.24
CA SER A 75 -0.37 -9.86 -5.04
C SER A 75 -0.55 -11.37 -4.93
N ALA A 76 0.52 -12.15 -4.98
CA ALA A 76 0.46 -13.61 -4.85
C ALA A 76 0.04 -14.05 -3.45
N LEU A 77 0.49 -13.34 -2.41
CA LEU A 77 -0.02 -13.55 -1.05
C LEU A 77 -1.50 -13.12 -0.97
N GLY A 78 -1.88 -12.06 -1.68
CA GLY A 78 -3.25 -11.61 -1.85
C GLY A 78 -4.20 -12.65 -2.41
N THR A 79 -3.72 -13.51 -3.33
CA THR A 79 -4.54 -14.57 -3.92
C THR A 79 -4.63 -15.83 -3.06
N VAL A 80 -3.63 -16.10 -2.24
CA VAL A 80 -3.56 -17.33 -1.42
C VAL A 80 -4.14 -17.11 -0.01
N PHE A 81 -4.00 -15.93 0.56
CA PHE A 81 -4.46 -15.65 1.93
C PHE A 81 -5.91 -15.14 1.93
N PRO A 82 -6.86 -15.85 2.57
CA PRO A 82 -8.27 -15.47 2.59
C PRO A 82 -8.54 -14.14 3.32
N LEU A 83 -7.58 -13.65 4.11
CA LEU A 83 -7.56 -12.31 4.71
C LEU A 83 -7.79 -11.19 3.70
N TYR A 84 -7.25 -11.34 2.49
CA TYR A 84 -7.51 -10.39 1.42
C TYR A 84 -8.95 -10.60 0.93
N LYS A 85 -9.44 -11.82 0.70
CA LYS A 85 -10.83 -12.03 0.27
C LYS A 85 -11.88 -11.43 1.22
N SER A 86 -11.61 -11.38 2.54
CA SER A 86 -12.49 -10.78 3.55
C SER A 86 -12.21 -9.29 3.85
N ALA A 87 -11.14 -8.71 3.31
CA ALA A 87 -10.78 -7.30 3.49
C ALA A 87 -11.72 -6.33 2.76
N SER A 88 -12.38 -6.75 1.68
CA SER A 88 -13.47 -5.96 1.09
C SER A 88 -14.73 -5.90 1.97
N GLN A 89 -14.92 -6.90 2.84
CA GLN A 89 -16.13 -7.03 3.66
C GLN A 89 -16.00 -6.37 5.04
N ASN A 90 -14.78 -6.10 5.51
CA ASN A 90 -14.52 -5.59 6.85
C ASN A 90 -13.27 -4.68 6.89
N MET A 91 -13.44 -3.47 7.42
CA MET A 91 -12.34 -2.51 7.59
C MET A 91 -11.20 -3.03 8.47
N ILE A 92 -11.46 -3.99 9.37
CA ILE A 92 -10.42 -4.62 10.18
C ILE A 92 -9.49 -5.45 9.29
N HIS A 93 -10.06 -6.28 8.41
CA HIS A 93 -9.29 -7.10 7.48
C HIS A 93 -8.56 -6.26 6.43
N LEU A 94 -9.11 -5.10 6.05
CA LEU A 94 -8.39 -4.11 5.24
C LEU A 94 -7.11 -3.62 5.93
N GLY A 95 -7.20 -3.28 7.22
CA GLY A 95 -6.04 -2.88 8.01
C GLY A 95 -4.99 -3.98 8.13
N GLU A 96 -5.42 -5.23 8.28
CA GLU A 96 -4.55 -6.41 8.31
C GLU A 96 -3.85 -6.65 6.96
N ALA A 97 -4.60 -6.57 5.86
CA ALA A 97 -4.07 -6.70 4.49
C ALA A 97 -3.06 -5.59 4.14
N PHE A 98 -3.35 -4.35 4.55
CA PHE A 98 -2.43 -3.22 4.43
C PHE A 98 -1.15 -3.46 5.24
N ALA A 99 -1.28 -3.82 6.53
CA ALA A 99 -0.14 -4.08 7.39
C ALA A 99 0.74 -5.23 6.84
N LEU A 100 0.11 -6.30 6.36
CA LEU A 100 0.83 -7.42 5.75
C LEU A 100 1.56 -7.01 4.47
N SER A 101 0.92 -6.20 3.62
CA SER A 101 1.54 -5.66 2.40
C SER A 101 2.79 -4.84 2.71
N VAL A 102 2.69 -3.92 3.69
CA VAL A 102 3.83 -3.13 4.17
C VAL A 102 4.95 -4.03 4.70
N LEU A 103 4.63 -5.06 5.47
CA LEU A 103 5.64 -5.96 6.03
C LEU A 103 6.36 -6.79 4.94
N VAL A 104 5.62 -7.28 3.94
CA VAL A 104 6.16 -8.07 2.84
C VAL A 104 7.07 -7.20 1.96
N GLU A 105 6.60 -6.03 1.56
CA GLU A 105 7.40 -5.10 0.76
C GLU A 105 8.65 -4.63 1.51
N TRP A 106 8.51 -4.28 2.79
CA TRP A 106 9.65 -3.94 3.63
C TRP A 106 10.68 -5.07 3.69
N GLY A 107 10.24 -6.32 3.87
CA GLY A 107 11.12 -7.48 3.86
C GLY A 107 11.88 -7.62 2.53
N ILE A 108 11.21 -7.37 1.40
CA ILE A 108 11.84 -7.41 0.08
C ILE A 108 12.83 -6.26 -0.09
N TYR A 109 12.48 -5.04 0.32
CA TYR A 109 13.41 -3.92 0.27
C TYR A 109 14.62 -4.15 1.18
N GLU A 110 14.44 -4.78 2.34
CA GLU A 110 15.54 -5.20 3.21
C GLU A 110 16.47 -6.17 2.49
N LEU A 111 15.94 -7.19 1.80
CA LEU A 111 16.76 -8.14 1.03
C LEU A 111 17.65 -7.43 -0.01
N PHE A 112 17.11 -6.43 -0.70
CA PHE A 112 17.84 -5.68 -1.74
C PHE A 112 18.79 -4.62 -1.18
N PHE A 113 18.41 -3.93 -0.11
CA PHE A 113 19.04 -2.66 0.28
C PHE A 113 19.54 -2.60 1.72
N ARG A 114 19.46 -3.67 2.53
CA ARG A 114 19.93 -3.69 3.94
C ARG A 114 21.37 -3.22 4.16
N LYS A 115 22.25 -3.37 3.16
CA LYS A 115 23.66 -2.91 3.25
C LYS A 115 23.83 -1.42 2.92
N LYS A 116 22.78 -0.76 2.44
CA LYS A 116 22.82 0.59 1.88
C LYS A 116 21.92 1.59 2.60
N ILE A 117 20.89 1.10 3.29
CA ILE A 117 19.84 1.91 3.91
C ILE A 117 19.49 1.30 5.27
N ASP A 118 19.22 2.16 6.25
CA ASP A 118 18.72 1.73 7.55
C ASP A 118 17.35 1.02 7.43
N LYS A 119 17.16 0.01 8.28
CA LYS A 119 15.96 -0.83 8.29
C LYS A 119 14.68 -0.01 8.52
N LYS A 120 14.75 1.02 9.38
CA LYS A 120 13.59 1.89 9.67
C LYS A 120 13.25 2.77 8.49
N ALA A 121 14.25 3.29 7.79
CA ALA A 121 14.03 4.08 6.58
C ALA A 121 13.36 3.22 5.47
N LEU A 122 13.78 1.96 5.31
CA LEU A 122 13.12 1.02 4.40
C LEU A 122 11.66 0.75 4.76
N PHE A 123 11.36 0.63 6.06
CA PHE A 123 10.00 0.47 6.54
C PHE A 123 9.12 1.69 6.20
N VAL A 124 9.65 2.90 6.41
CA VAL A 124 8.94 4.15 6.07
C VAL A 124 8.68 4.25 4.57
N VAL A 125 9.63 3.82 3.73
CA VAL A 125 9.43 3.78 2.27
C VAL A 125 8.30 2.83 1.90
N SER A 126 8.28 1.62 2.45
CA SER A 126 7.21 0.65 2.18
C SER A 126 5.85 1.15 2.68
N LEU A 127 5.80 1.75 3.87
CA LEU A 127 4.58 2.36 4.39
C LEU A 127 4.08 3.47 3.46
N GLY A 128 4.96 4.37 3.04
CA GLY A 128 4.59 5.47 2.14
C GLY A 128 4.13 4.99 0.76
N GLY A 129 4.79 3.96 0.21
CA GLY A 129 4.39 3.32 -1.03
C GLY A 129 2.97 2.75 -0.95
N ASN A 130 2.71 1.92 0.05
CA ASN A 130 1.39 1.33 0.28
C ASN A 130 0.31 2.40 0.50
N VAL A 131 0.58 3.45 1.29
CA VAL A 131 -0.41 4.53 1.49
C VAL A 131 -0.78 5.17 0.16
N ILE A 132 0.21 5.50 -0.67
CA ILE A 132 -0.04 6.12 -1.98
C ILE A 132 -0.79 5.17 -2.91
N THR A 133 -0.41 3.89 -2.95
CA THR A 133 -1.08 2.86 -3.73
C THR A 133 -2.54 2.69 -3.32
N TYR A 134 -2.83 2.61 -2.02
CA TYR A 134 -4.20 2.47 -1.53
C TYR A 134 -5.03 3.74 -1.79
N LEU A 135 -4.46 4.93 -1.59
CA LEU A 135 -5.12 6.20 -1.93
C LEU A 135 -5.43 6.27 -3.43
N PHE A 136 -4.50 5.83 -4.27
CA PHE A 136 -4.69 5.78 -5.72
C PHE A 136 -5.81 4.81 -6.11
N ILE A 137 -5.82 3.60 -5.55
CA ILE A 137 -6.86 2.59 -5.79
C ILE A 137 -8.24 3.12 -5.36
N VAL A 138 -8.34 3.70 -4.16
CA VAL A 138 -9.59 4.30 -3.66
C VAL A 138 -10.06 5.42 -4.59
N TRP A 139 -9.16 6.31 -5.00
CA TRP A 139 -9.48 7.38 -5.95
C TRP A 139 -9.97 6.82 -7.29
N PHE A 140 -9.28 5.83 -7.86
CA PHE A 140 -9.59 5.24 -9.17
C PHE A 140 -10.97 4.57 -9.22
N PHE A 141 -11.45 4.00 -8.12
CA PHE A 141 -12.78 3.36 -8.08
C PHE A 141 -13.91 4.29 -7.63
N MET A 142 -13.60 5.47 -7.10
CA MET A 142 -14.60 6.47 -6.72
C MET A 142 -15.01 7.40 -7.87
N PHE A 143 -14.27 7.40 -8.99
CA PHE A 143 -14.47 8.25 -10.17
C PHE A 143 -14.47 7.41 -11.46
#